data_AF-A0A845QNP6-F1
#
_entry.id   AF-A0A845QNP6-F1
#
_cell.length_a   1.000
_cell.length_b   1.000
_cell.length_c   1.000
_cell.angle_alpha   90.00
_cell.angle_beta   90.00
_cell.angle_gamma   90.00
#
_symmetry.space_group_name_H-M   'P 1'
#
loop_
_entity.id
_entity.type
_entity.pdbx_description
1 polymer ?
#
loop_
_entity_poly.entity_id
_entity_poly.type
_entity_poly.pdbx_seq_one_letter_code
_entity_poly.pdbx_strand_id
1 'polypeptide(L)'
;MSEDRRIATIENGEIVAADDALLPLYLKRTRNIEGWLASRAIDTHRANSRLLKKVLRLRTADDAETALSVNGATITDTYWICPADQSLNYADICFKENYFDGLALCGDPDSFSLKPSRTPELTNIGSYEKCWRQKDGVWWLYKAGTIQEYFSELFIYRLGIAMDFSMAYYEMDGDYIRTKDFTEGAKVNFETADGFMGDDDDYSRCYDQLCEMGSDLRADYLKILWLDTLCFNMDRHTKNFGLLREQVTGKILKMAPNYDNNIALISRGYSKDVTRSTDGLIRFFREFVDENPGARKLLGEMVQNGEIPIVTEEMILRVFAETDAQLLEAVINETYVREFIMNGQAQLLDMLRNS
;
A
#
# COMPACT_ATOMS: atom_id res chain seq x y z
N MET A 1 21.35 1.50 8.72
CA MET A 1 21.23 0.35 9.64
C MET A 1 19.99 -0.46 9.23
N SER A 2 19.96 -1.76 9.55
CA SER A 2 18.76 -2.62 9.55
C SER A 2 18.71 -3.27 10.92
N GLU A 3 17.74 -2.91 11.76
CA GLU A 3 17.83 -3.09 13.21
C GLU A 3 19.20 -2.58 13.72
N ASP A 4 19.91 -3.37 14.53
CA ASP A 4 21.25 -3.03 15.04
C ASP A 4 22.38 -3.39 14.07
N ARG A 5 22.08 -4.00 12.92
CA ARG A 5 23.10 -4.37 11.92
C ARG A 5 23.46 -3.17 11.06
N ARG A 6 24.76 -2.89 10.99
CA ARG A 6 25.31 -1.97 9.97
C ARG A 6 25.26 -2.66 8.60
N ILE A 7 24.44 -2.10 7.71
CA ILE A 7 24.28 -2.59 6.33
C ILE A 7 24.91 -1.66 5.29
N ALA A 8 25.24 -0.42 5.68
CA ALA A 8 25.88 0.56 4.82
C ALA A 8 26.66 1.59 5.66
N THR A 9 27.69 2.18 5.05
CA THR A 9 28.43 3.33 5.55
C THR A 9 28.20 4.49 4.59
N ILE A 10 27.86 5.65 5.14
CA ILE A 10 27.58 6.88 4.39
C ILE A 10 28.64 7.92 4.76
N GLU A 11 29.31 8.50 3.77
CA GLU A 11 30.27 9.59 3.94
C GLU A 11 29.90 10.73 2.99
N ASN A 12 29.77 11.96 3.52
CA ASN A 12 29.39 13.14 2.74
C ASN A 12 28.11 12.96 1.88
N GLY A 13 27.13 12.20 2.39
CA GLY A 13 25.86 11.92 1.70
C GLY A 13 25.88 10.70 0.77
N GLU A 14 27.06 10.10 0.53
CA GLU A 14 27.26 9.01 -0.42
C GLU A 14 27.47 7.67 0.26
N ILE A 15 26.95 6.58 -0.33
CA ILE A 15 27.19 5.22 0.14
C ILE A 15 28.58 4.77 -0.29
N VAL A 16 29.52 4.65 0.66
CA VAL A 16 30.91 4.23 0.38
C VAL A 16 31.12 2.72 0.56
N ALA A 17 30.27 2.06 1.33
CA ALA A 17 30.26 0.62 1.51
C ALA A 17 28.84 0.15 1.85
N ALA A 18 28.40 -0.97 1.29
CA ALA A 18 27.09 -1.55 1.58
C ALA A 18 27.08 -3.07 1.41
N ASP A 19 26.17 -3.70 2.16
CA ASP A 19 25.69 -5.06 1.93
C ASP A 19 24.46 -4.97 1.01
N ASP A 20 24.65 -5.14 -0.30
CA ASP A 20 23.59 -5.00 -1.30
C ASP A 20 22.44 -6.01 -1.13
N ALA A 21 22.67 -7.11 -0.40
CA ALA A 21 21.59 -8.03 -0.07
C ALA A 21 20.64 -7.42 0.96
N LEU A 22 21.10 -6.52 1.83
CA LEU A 22 20.29 -5.95 2.91
C LEU A 22 19.88 -4.50 2.67
N LEU A 23 20.47 -3.84 1.69
CA LEU A 23 20.12 -2.48 1.33
C LEU A 23 18.63 -2.40 0.91
N PRO A 24 17.91 -1.32 1.26
CA PRO A 24 16.61 -1.03 0.66
C PRO A 24 16.72 -1.08 -0.86
N LEU A 25 15.74 -1.67 -1.54
CA LEU A 25 15.69 -1.83 -3.00
C LEU A 25 15.87 -0.49 -3.70
N TYR A 26 15.25 0.57 -3.18
CA TYR A 26 15.44 1.94 -3.68
C TYR A 26 16.91 2.34 -3.71
N LEU A 27 17.63 2.13 -2.59
CA LEU A 27 19.04 2.49 -2.46
C LEU A 27 19.94 1.54 -3.24
N LYS A 28 19.57 0.26 -3.38
CA LYS A 28 20.25 -0.70 -4.24
C LYS A 28 20.21 -0.24 -5.71
N ARG A 29 19.07 0.25 -6.16
CA ARG A 29 18.88 0.74 -7.53
C ARG A 29 19.55 2.11 -7.76
N THR A 30 19.39 3.05 -6.83
CA THR A 30 19.69 4.48 -7.09
C THR A 30 20.91 5.00 -6.36
N ARG A 31 21.31 4.38 -5.25
CA ARG A 31 22.29 4.90 -4.26
C ARG A 31 21.94 6.28 -3.66
N ASN A 32 20.77 6.84 -3.97
CA ASN A 32 20.37 8.18 -3.57
C ASN A 32 19.78 8.20 -2.15
N ILE A 33 20.60 8.55 -1.14
CA ILE A 33 20.18 8.64 0.26
C ILE A 33 19.13 9.72 0.49
N GLU A 34 19.32 10.90 -0.10
CA GLU A 34 18.41 12.04 0.07
C GLU A 34 17.02 11.71 -0.49
N GLY A 35 16.97 11.13 -1.70
CA GLY A 35 15.73 10.68 -2.33
C GLY A 35 15.02 9.57 -1.55
N TRP A 36 15.76 8.65 -0.95
CA TRP A 36 15.19 7.59 -0.09
C TRP A 36 14.61 8.15 1.22
N LEU A 37 15.26 9.13 1.83
CA LEU A 37 14.72 9.81 3.02
C LEU A 37 13.48 10.63 2.65
N ALA A 38 13.54 11.40 1.57
CA ALA A 38 12.41 12.19 1.10
C ALA A 38 11.20 11.33 0.75
N SER A 39 11.40 10.17 0.11
CA SER A 39 10.28 9.27 -0.25
C SER A 39 9.56 8.66 0.95
N ARG A 40 10.19 8.66 2.12
CA ARG A 40 9.61 8.17 3.39
C ARG A 40 8.85 9.24 4.13
N ALA A 41 9.02 10.52 3.80
CA ALA A 41 8.41 11.61 4.54
C ALA A 41 6.88 11.66 4.37
N ILE A 42 6.20 12.16 5.39
CA ILE A 42 4.78 12.53 5.29
C ILE A 42 4.54 13.46 4.10
N ASP A 43 3.47 13.20 3.35
CA ASP A 43 3.07 14.05 2.22
C ASP A 43 2.71 15.46 2.71
N THR A 44 3.44 16.47 2.22
CA THR A 44 3.23 17.88 2.57
C THR A 44 1.93 18.45 2.02
N HIS A 45 1.28 17.76 1.08
CA HIS A 45 -0.04 18.11 0.55
C HIS A 45 -1.19 17.73 1.49
N ARG A 46 -0.95 16.86 2.48
CA ARG A 46 -1.93 16.61 3.56
C ARG A 46 -2.17 17.90 4.34
N ALA A 47 -3.43 18.25 4.55
CA ALA A 47 -3.84 19.47 5.26
C ALA A 47 -3.21 19.56 6.66
N ASN A 48 -3.14 18.42 7.37
CA ASN A 48 -2.65 18.36 8.74
C ASN A 48 -1.12 18.25 8.86
N SER A 49 -0.41 17.86 7.80
CA SER A 49 1.06 17.71 7.81
C SER A 49 1.78 19.00 8.25
N ARG A 50 1.27 20.15 7.81
CA ARG A 50 1.80 21.48 8.16
C ARG A 50 1.62 21.80 9.64
N LEU A 51 0.49 21.40 10.24
CA LEU A 51 0.23 21.58 11.67
C LEU A 51 1.15 20.69 12.49
N LEU A 52 1.33 19.44 12.05
CA LEU A 52 2.25 18.48 12.65
C LEU A 52 3.69 19.01 12.65
N LYS A 53 4.23 19.40 11.48
CA LYS A 53 5.57 20.04 11.38
C LYS A 53 5.68 21.28 12.28
N LYS A 54 4.60 22.05 12.43
CA LYS A 54 4.56 23.23 13.29
C LYS A 54 4.69 22.89 14.78
N VAL A 55 3.95 21.90 15.28
CA VAL A 55 4.01 21.49 16.70
C VAL A 55 5.35 20.84 17.02
N LEU A 56 5.91 20.07 16.08
CA LEU A 56 7.20 19.40 16.23
C LEU A 56 8.41 20.30 15.99
N ARG A 57 8.19 21.59 15.66
CA ARG A 57 9.24 22.59 15.37
C ARG A 57 10.11 22.26 14.15
N LEU A 58 9.52 21.62 13.14
CA LEU A 58 10.13 21.20 11.87
C LEU A 58 9.62 22.02 10.67
N ARG A 59 9.22 23.29 10.88
CA ARG A 59 8.52 24.08 9.85
C ARG A 59 9.33 24.31 8.58
N THR A 60 10.66 24.42 8.70
CA THR A 60 11.58 24.68 7.59
C THR A 60 12.23 23.41 7.07
N ALA A 61 11.92 22.25 7.68
CA ALA A 61 12.52 20.99 7.28
C ALA A 61 11.95 20.55 5.93
N ASP A 62 12.83 20.26 4.98
CA ASP A 62 12.44 19.55 3.76
C ASP A 62 12.03 18.10 4.09
N ASP A 63 11.66 17.32 3.07
CA ASP A 63 11.16 15.97 3.28
C ASP A 63 12.24 15.01 3.79
N ALA A 64 13.47 15.12 3.29
CA ALA A 64 14.58 14.31 3.76
C ALA A 64 14.93 14.63 5.23
N GLU A 65 15.01 15.92 5.58
CA GLU A 65 15.21 16.40 6.95
C GLU A 65 14.06 15.98 7.88
N THR A 66 12.83 15.98 7.37
CA THR A 66 11.64 15.56 8.12
C THR A 66 11.72 14.09 8.50
N ALA A 67 11.99 13.21 7.54
CA ALA A 67 12.18 11.79 7.82
C ALA A 67 13.41 11.57 8.72
N LEU A 68 14.52 12.26 8.45
CA LEU A 68 15.77 12.12 9.22
C LEU A 68 15.64 12.62 10.66
N SER A 69 14.74 13.56 10.96
CA SER A 69 14.43 14.00 12.33
C SER A 69 13.93 12.85 13.21
N VAL A 70 13.41 11.79 12.59
CA VAL A 70 13.08 10.51 13.21
C VAL A 70 13.95 9.37 12.66
N ASN A 71 15.22 9.64 12.36
CA ASN A 71 16.20 8.67 11.85
C ASN A 71 15.80 7.95 10.56
N GLY A 72 14.78 8.44 9.84
CA GLY A 72 14.17 7.74 8.72
C GLY A 72 13.42 6.45 9.11
N ALA A 73 13.16 6.22 10.41
CA ALA A 73 12.47 5.02 10.86
C ALA A 73 10.99 5.04 10.44
N THR A 74 10.43 3.86 10.16
CA THR A 74 9.01 3.65 9.87
C THR A 74 8.44 2.60 10.83
N ILE A 75 7.14 2.35 10.74
CA ILE A 75 6.48 1.22 11.41
C ILE A 75 6.72 -0.10 10.66
N THR A 76 6.92 -0.04 9.35
CA THR A 76 6.78 -1.18 8.43
C THR A 76 8.12 -1.78 7.98
N ASP A 77 9.24 -1.24 8.44
CA ASP A 77 10.57 -1.79 8.18
C ASP A 77 11.56 -1.43 9.30
N THR A 78 12.73 -2.06 9.27
CA THR A 78 13.79 -1.85 10.27
C THR A 78 14.93 -0.96 9.79
N TYR A 79 14.75 -0.24 8.68
CA TYR A 79 15.77 0.64 8.13
C TYR A 79 15.79 1.99 8.84
N TRP A 80 17.00 2.43 9.22
CA TRP A 80 17.20 3.74 9.84
C TRP A 80 18.64 4.25 9.68
N ILE A 81 18.82 5.55 9.86
CA ILE A 81 20.12 6.23 9.84
C ILE A 81 20.60 6.44 11.28
N CYS A 82 21.77 5.88 11.59
CA CYS A 82 22.48 6.11 12.85
C CYS A 82 23.55 7.19 12.63
N PRO A 83 23.49 8.33 13.35
CA PRO A 83 24.58 9.31 13.35
C PRO A 83 25.89 8.67 13.82
N ALA A 84 27.00 9.05 13.19
CA ALA A 84 28.32 8.44 13.46
C ALA A 84 28.86 8.74 14.87
N ASP A 85 28.39 9.83 15.49
CA ASP A 85 28.76 10.30 16.82
C ASP A 85 27.84 9.75 17.93
N GLN A 86 26.85 8.93 17.58
CA GLN A 86 25.89 8.37 18.52
C GLN A 86 25.98 6.85 18.61
N SER A 87 25.74 6.31 19.80
CA SER A 87 25.63 4.87 20.04
C SER A 87 24.18 4.54 20.39
N LEU A 88 23.35 4.46 19.35
CA LEU A 88 21.94 4.09 19.45
C LEU A 88 21.72 2.65 19.02
N ASN A 89 20.73 2.00 19.61
CA ASN A 89 20.19 0.73 19.14
C ASN A 89 18.77 0.92 18.56
N TYR A 90 18.26 -0.08 17.86
CA TYR A 90 16.94 -0.02 17.23
C TYR A 90 15.80 0.20 18.25
N ALA A 91 15.93 -0.32 19.47
CA ALA A 91 14.93 -0.14 20.52
C ALA A 91 14.86 1.30 21.07
N ASP A 92 15.87 2.14 20.78
CA ASP A 92 15.87 3.57 21.10
C ASP A 92 15.06 4.39 20.08
N ILE A 93 14.94 3.89 18.84
CA ILE A 93 14.38 4.65 17.71
C ILE A 93 13.07 4.06 17.17
N CYS A 94 12.76 2.79 17.43
CA CYS A 94 11.49 2.19 17.03
C CYS A 94 10.32 2.87 17.75
N PHE A 95 9.21 3.06 17.04
CA PHE A 95 8.05 3.74 17.61
C PHE A 95 7.31 2.79 18.56
N LYS A 96 6.99 3.30 19.75
CA LYS A 96 6.28 2.56 20.81
C LYS A 96 4.89 3.13 21.10
N GLU A 97 4.66 4.36 20.69
CA GLU A 97 3.46 5.13 20.98
C GLU A 97 3.32 6.25 19.94
N ASN A 98 2.14 6.84 19.84
CA ASN A 98 1.90 7.99 18.98
C ASN A 98 0.94 8.98 19.64
N TYR A 99 1.48 10.11 20.09
CA TYR A 99 0.69 11.16 20.73
C TYR A 99 0.14 12.20 19.74
N PHE A 100 0.54 12.15 18.47
CA PHE A 100 0.13 13.10 17.43
C PHE A 100 -0.81 12.48 16.41
N ASP A 101 -1.42 11.35 16.75
CA ASP A 101 -2.35 10.61 15.90
C ASP A 101 -3.61 11.44 15.59
N GLY A 102 -4.20 12.10 16.59
CA GLY A 102 -5.36 12.98 16.42
C GLY A 102 -5.04 14.19 15.54
N LEU A 103 -3.87 14.81 15.71
CA LEU A 103 -3.44 15.91 14.86
C LEU A 103 -3.28 15.46 13.40
N ALA A 104 -2.64 14.32 13.18
CA ALA A 104 -2.42 13.79 11.83
C ALA A 104 -3.73 13.36 11.15
N LEU A 105 -4.63 12.70 11.88
CA LEU A 105 -5.87 12.16 11.31
C LEU A 105 -6.95 13.23 11.09
N CYS A 106 -7.19 14.10 12.06
CA CYS A 106 -8.34 15.00 12.07
C CYS A 106 -8.02 16.46 12.44
N GLY A 107 -6.75 16.81 12.60
CA GLY A 107 -6.35 18.18 12.91
C GLY A 107 -6.65 18.60 14.35
N ASP A 108 -6.67 17.63 15.29
CA ASP A 108 -6.97 17.87 16.70
C ASP A 108 -6.13 19.02 17.31
N PRO A 109 -6.76 20.11 17.78
CA PRO A 109 -6.05 21.25 18.35
C PRO A 109 -5.39 20.95 19.70
N ASP A 110 -5.87 19.98 20.47
CA ASP A 110 -5.34 19.68 21.81
C ASP A 110 -3.89 19.19 21.74
N SER A 111 -3.52 18.60 20.61
CA SER A 111 -2.14 18.22 20.27
C SER A 111 -1.13 19.38 20.33
N PHE A 112 -1.55 20.65 20.21
CA PHE A 112 -0.67 21.82 20.39
C PHE A 112 -0.20 22.04 21.83
N SER A 113 -0.88 21.44 22.80
CA SER A 113 -0.49 21.49 24.22
C SER A 113 0.56 20.42 24.59
N LEU A 114 0.81 19.46 23.69
CA LEU A 114 1.79 18.40 23.90
C LEU A 114 3.22 18.91 23.72
N LYS A 115 4.15 18.28 24.45
CA LYS A 115 5.58 18.51 24.21
C LYS A 115 5.97 17.84 22.89
N PRO A 116 6.84 18.46 22.06
CA PRO A 116 7.37 17.81 20.88
C PRO A 116 7.99 16.46 21.25
N SER A 117 7.59 15.40 20.53
CA SER A 117 8.13 14.06 20.68
C SER A 117 8.27 13.39 19.33
N ARG A 118 9.02 12.30 19.30
CA ARG A 118 9.09 11.42 18.14
C ARG A 118 7.69 10.86 17.83
N THR A 119 7.35 10.75 16.54
CA THR A 119 6.07 10.22 16.08
C THR A 119 6.25 9.50 14.74
N PRO A 120 5.54 8.37 14.50
CA PRO A 120 5.54 7.68 13.21
C PRO A 120 4.90 8.51 12.10
N GLU A 121 4.18 9.58 12.44
CA GLU A 121 3.47 10.38 11.44
C GLU A 121 4.39 11.12 10.50
N LEU A 122 5.63 11.43 10.91
CA LEU A 122 6.61 12.07 10.03
C LEU A 122 7.10 11.17 8.89
N THR A 123 6.89 9.86 9.01
CA THR A 123 7.21 8.87 7.98
C THR A 123 6.00 8.06 7.51
N ASN A 124 4.80 8.62 7.68
CA ASN A 124 3.53 8.04 7.24
C ASN A 124 3.14 8.61 5.86
N ILE A 125 3.70 7.99 4.81
CA ILE A 125 3.57 8.40 3.39
C ILE A 125 2.15 8.34 2.87
N GLY A 126 1.83 9.04 1.76
CA GLY A 126 0.54 8.99 1.06
C GLY A 126 -0.37 10.18 1.37
N SER A 127 -1.33 10.45 0.49
CA SER A 127 -1.98 11.77 0.41
C SER A 127 -3.27 11.96 1.20
N TYR A 128 -3.89 10.87 1.69
CA TYR A 128 -5.06 10.96 2.56
C TYR A 128 -4.66 11.26 4.00
N GLU A 129 -5.56 11.90 4.75
CA GLU A 129 -5.37 12.06 6.17
C GLU A 129 -5.47 10.71 6.88
N LYS A 130 -4.43 10.39 7.65
CA LYS A 130 -4.26 9.10 8.32
C LYS A 130 -3.31 9.18 9.49
N CYS A 131 -3.39 8.20 10.38
CA CYS A 131 -2.49 8.06 11.50
C CYS A 131 -2.26 6.61 11.92
N TRP A 132 -1.12 6.34 12.53
CA TRP A 132 -0.82 5.11 13.23
C TRP A 132 -1.29 5.18 14.68
N ARG A 133 -2.02 4.16 15.13
CA ARG A 133 -2.36 3.96 16.54
C ARG A 133 -1.93 2.58 16.98
N GLN A 134 -1.46 2.47 18.21
CA GLN A 134 -1.20 1.17 18.83
C GLN A 134 -2.41 0.74 19.66
N LYS A 135 -2.89 -0.48 19.43
CA LYS A 135 -3.99 -1.08 20.19
C LYS A 135 -3.65 -2.53 20.50
N ASP A 136 -3.62 -2.87 21.79
CA ASP A 136 -3.28 -4.21 22.29
C ASP A 136 -1.95 -4.76 21.71
N GLY A 137 -0.94 -3.88 21.59
CA GLY A 137 0.38 -4.21 21.05
C GLY A 137 0.46 -4.32 19.53
N VAL A 138 -0.63 -4.07 18.80
CA VAL A 138 -0.69 -4.11 17.33
C VAL A 138 -0.78 -2.68 16.79
N TRP A 139 -0.02 -2.40 15.72
CA TRP A 139 -0.13 -1.14 14.98
C TRP A 139 -1.29 -1.19 13.99
N TRP A 140 -2.06 -0.12 13.98
CA TRP A 140 -3.19 0.10 13.10
C TRP A 140 -3.06 1.43 12.37
N LEU A 141 -3.22 1.42 11.06
CA LEU A 141 -3.28 2.64 10.26
C LEU A 141 -4.75 3.02 10.07
N TYR A 142 -5.15 4.15 10.62
CA TYR A 142 -6.47 4.76 10.45
C TYR A 142 -6.43 5.71 9.27
N LYS A 143 -7.44 5.67 8.40
CA LYS A 143 -7.57 6.55 7.26
C LYS A 143 -8.92 7.28 7.31
N ALA A 144 -8.89 8.58 7.05
CA ALA A 144 -10.07 9.37 6.79
C ALA A 144 -10.44 9.32 5.31
N GLY A 145 -11.73 9.39 5.02
CA GLY A 145 -12.27 9.32 3.67
C GLY A 145 -13.78 9.54 3.66
N THR A 146 -14.34 9.45 2.46
CA THR A 146 -15.78 9.49 2.22
C THR A 146 -16.40 8.11 2.37
N ILE A 147 -17.72 8.06 2.54
CA ILE A 147 -18.48 6.81 2.60
C ILE A 147 -18.21 5.93 1.37
N GLN A 148 -18.10 6.53 0.18
CA GLN A 148 -17.82 5.78 -1.05
C GLN A 148 -16.40 5.20 -1.09
N GLU A 149 -15.40 5.92 -0.58
CA GLU A 149 -14.03 5.42 -0.45
C GLU A 149 -13.96 4.29 0.59
N TYR A 150 -14.65 4.44 1.73
CA TYR A 150 -14.74 3.38 2.75
C TYR A 150 -15.44 2.13 2.21
N PHE A 151 -16.54 2.31 1.47
CA PHE A 151 -17.24 1.19 0.82
C PHE A 151 -16.33 0.48 -0.16
N SER A 152 -15.65 1.21 -1.06
CA SER A 152 -14.75 0.61 -2.04
C SER A 152 -13.62 -0.18 -1.37
N GLU A 153 -12.94 0.40 -0.38
CA GLU A 153 -11.84 -0.29 0.32
C GLU A 153 -12.33 -1.57 1.04
N LEU A 154 -13.43 -1.49 1.80
CA LEU A 154 -13.98 -2.65 2.52
C LEU A 154 -14.53 -3.72 1.59
N PHE A 155 -15.27 -3.32 0.55
CA PHE A 155 -15.86 -4.25 -0.40
C PHE A 155 -14.76 -5.00 -1.15
N ILE A 156 -13.73 -4.31 -1.63
CA ILE A 156 -12.62 -4.93 -2.37
C ILE A 156 -11.77 -5.81 -1.46
N TYR A 157 -11.49 -5.37 -0.23
CA TYR A 157 -10.86 -6.22 0.79
C TYR A 157 -11.61 -7.55 0.95
N ARG A 158 -12.92 -7.50 1.20
CA ARG A 158 -13.75 -8.69 1.43
C ARG A 158 -13.94 -9.55 0.19
N LEU A 159 -14.07 -8.93 -0.99
CA LEU A 159 -14.13 -9.65 -2.24
C LEU A 159 -12.82 -10.41 -2.49
N GLY A 160 -11.67 -9.76 -2.30
CA GLY A 160 -10.37 -10.41 -2.37
C GLY A 160 -10.22 -11.58 -1.40
N ILE A 161 -10.67 -11.43 -0.15
CA ILE A 161 -10.71 -12.54 0.82
C ILE A 161 -11.64 -13.68 0.35
N ALA A 162 -12.82 -13.35 -0.18
CA ALA A 162 -13.74 -14.35 -0.72
C ALA A 162 -13.19 -15.09 -1.96
N MET A 163 -12.20 -14.48 -2.64
CA MET A 163 -11.45 -15.06 -3.75
C MET A 163 -10.16 -15.76 -3.32
N ASP A 164 -9.89 -15.88 -2.01
CA ASP A 164 -8.65 -16.44 -1.43
C ASP A 164 -7.38 -15.68 -1.87
N PHE A 165 -7.49 -14.36 -2.05
CA PHE A 165 -6.36 -13.50 -2.32
C PHE A 165 -5.71 -13.00 -1.02
N SER A 166 -4.40 -12.75 -1.09
CA SER A 166 -3.67 -12.12 0.02
C SER A 166 -4.05 -10.65 0.11
N MET A 167 -4.86 -10.29 1.10
CA MET A 167 -5.34 -8.91 1.31
C MET A 167 -4.89 -8.38 2.68
N ALA A 168 -4.55 -7.10 2.76
CA ALA A 168 -4.42 -6.42 4.05
C ALA A 168 -5.80 -6.37 4.74
N TYR A 169 -5.83 -6.51 6.06
CA TYR A 169 -7.08 -6.53 6.81
C TYR A 169 -7.68 -5.12 6.92
N TYR A 170 -8.98 -4.95 6.69
CA TYR A 170 -9.68 -3.67 6.86
C TYR A 170 -10.97 -3.81 7.67
N GLU A 171 -11.26 -2.81 8.49
CA GLU A 171 -12.54 -2.65 9.20
C GLU A 171 -12.84 -1.18 9.51
N MET A 172 -14.11 -0.86 9.78
CA MET A 172 -14.49 0.43 10.35
C MET A 172 -14.23 0.48 11.86
N ASP A 173 -13.81 1.65 12.35
CA ASP A 173 -13.71 1.98 13.77
C ASP A 173 -14.17 3.42 13.99
N GLY A 174 -15.45 3.58 14.36
CA GLY A 174 -16.10 4.89 14.38
C GLY A 174 -16.19 5.47 12.97
N ASP A 175 -15.77 6.74 12.81
CA ASP A 175 -15.87 7.49 11.56
C ASP A 175 -14.73 7.20 10.57
N TYR A 176 -13.84 6.26 10.89
CA TYR A 176 -12.63 5.98 10.14
C TYR A 176 -12.54 4.51 9.75
N ILE A 177 -11.94 4.24 8.60
CA ILE A 177 -11.49 2.90 8.25
C ILE A 177 -10.09 2.68 8.83
N ARG A 178 -9.79 1.46 9.28
CA ARG A 178 -8.45 1.09 9.75
C ARG A 178 -7.96 -0.22 9.15
N THR A 179 -6.65 -0.33 9.02
CA THR A 179 -5.96 -1.56 8.60
C THR A 179 -4.88 -1.96 9.59
N LYS A 180 -4.69 -3.27 9.78
CA LYS A 180 -3.60 -3.80 10.60
C LYS A 180 -2.27 -3.66 9.86
N ASP A 181 -1.22 -3.33 10.58
CA ASP A 181 0.14 -3.47 10.08
C ASP A 181 0.44 -4.95 9.77
N PHE A 182 0.51 -5.28 8.49
CA PHE A 182 0.80 -6.63 8.00
C PHE A 182 2.27 -7.03 8.18
N THR A 183 3.14 -6.12 8.62
CA THR A 183 4.54 -6.42 8.98
C THR A 183 4.69 -6.82 10.44
N GLU A 184 3.62 -6.72 11.23
CA GLU A 184 3.56 -7.05 12.66
C GLU A 184 4.58 -6.28 13.51
N GLY A 185 4.72 -4.97 13.26
CA GLY A 185 5.71 -4.11 13.92
C GLY A 185 7.10 -4.34 13.37
N ALA A 186 7.23 -4.37 12.04
CA ALA A 186 8.47 -4.66 11.34
C ALA A 186 9.14 -5.96 11.84
N LYS A 187 8.47 -7.11 11.73
CA LYS A 187 9.12 -8.45 11.75
C LYS A 187 9.64 -8.88 10.37
N VAL A 188 9.18 -8.18 9.33
CA VAL A 188 9.66 -8.24 7.96
C VAL A 188 9.78 -6.81 7.46
N ASN A 189 10.65 -6.57 6.48
CA ASN A 189 10.74 -5.27 5.83
C ASN A 189 9.76 -5.21 4.67
N PHE A 190 8.85 -4.25 4.72
CA PHE A 190 7.98 -3.92 3.60
C PHE A 190 8.64 -2.87 2.71
N GLU A 191 8.71 -3.16 1.41
CA GLU A 191 9.24 -2.23 0.40
C GLU A 191 8.27 -2.12 -0.77
N THR A 192 7.88 -0.89 -1.07
CA THR A 192 7.01 -0.54 -2.19
C THR A 192 7.71 -0.75 -3.53
N ALA A 193 6.93 -0.95 -4.58
CA ALA A 193 7.47 -1.21 -5.92
C ALA A 193 8.25 -0.04 -6.50
N ASP A 194 8.04 1.19 -6.02
CA ASP A 194 8.88 2.33 -6.43
C ASP A 194 10.35 2.13 -6.08
N GLY A 195 10.66 1.28 -5.08
CA GLY A 195 12.03 0.89 -4.75
C GLY A 195 12.74 0.13 -5.87
N PHE A 196 12.04 -0.67 -6.67
CA PHE A 196 12.63 -1.43 -7.78
C PHE A 196 12.19 -0.96 -9.18
N MET A 197 10.98 -0.41 -9.33
CA MET A 197 10.46 0.17 -10.59
C MET A 197 10.63 1.68 -10.74
N GLY A 198 10.49 2.43 -9.64
CA GLY A 198 10.49 3.89 -9.65
C GLY A 198 9.06 4.36 -9.85
N ASP A 199 8.84 5.34 -10.71
CA ASP A 199 7.48 5.78 -11.04
C ASP A 199 6.87 5.00 -12.22
N ASP A 200 7.56 3.96 -12.71
CA ASP A 200 7.10 3.12 -13.82
C ASP A 200 6.10 2.05 -13.35
N ASP A 201 4.81 2.33 -13.49
CA ASP A 201 3.69 1.45 -13.14
C ASP A 201 3.14 0.65 -14.34
N ASP A 202 3.87 0.61 -15.46
CA ASP A 202 3.50 -0.20 -16.62
C ASP A 202 3.38 -1.68 -16.26
N TYR A 203 2.26 -2.31 -16.67
CA TYR A 203 1.93 -3.68 -16.28
C TYR A 203 2.96 -4.70 -16.77
N SER A 204 3.41 -4.56 -18.03
CA SER A 204 4.40 -5.46 -18.63
C SER A 204 5.74 -5.35 -17.93
N ARG A 205 6.24 -4.12 -17.72
CA ARG A 205 7.53 -3.88 -17.08
C ARG A 205 7.55 -4.35 -15.63
N CYS A 206 6.48 -4.09 -14.88
CA CYS A 206 6.36 -4.57 -13.51
C CYS A 206 6.31 -6.11 -13.47
N TYR A 207 5.53 -6.74 -14.35
CA TYR A 207 5.42 -8.20 -14.43
C TYR A 207 6.78 -8.85 -14.75
N ASP A 208 7.49 -8.32 -15.75
CA ASP A 208 8.80 -8.83 -16.16
C ASP A 208 9.84 -8.68 -15.05
N GLN A 209 9.87 -7.52 -14.38
CA GLN A 209 10.78 -7.29 -13.25
C GLN A 209 10.49 -8.26 -12.08
N LEU A 210 9.22 -8.53 -11.80
CA LEU A 210 8.83 -9.50 -10.77
C LEU A 210 9.20 -10.94 -11.16
N CYS A 211 9.13 -11.28 -12.45
CA CYS A 211 9.60 -12.57 -12.95
C CYS A 211 11.09 -12.80 -12.70
N GLU A 212 11.91 -11.76 -12.86
CA GLU A 212 13.35 -11.81 -12.56
C GLU A 212 13.63 -11.93 -11.06
N MET A 213 12.78 -11.35 -10.21
CA MET A 213 12.96 -11.33 -8.76
C MET A 213 12.51 -12.63 -8.07
N GLY A 214 11.52 -13.33 -8.62
CA GLY A 214 11.05 -14.61 -8.08
C GLY A 214 9.82 -15.16 -8.80
N SER A 215 9.76 -16.49 -8.96
CA SER A 215 8.72 -17.13 -9.77
C SER A 215 7.30 -16.93 -9.25
N ASP A 216 7.13 -16.84 -7.93
CA ASP A 216 5.80 -16.86 -7.30
C ASP A 216 5.20 -15.45 -7.21
N LEU A 217 6.03 -14.40 -7.34
CA LEU A 217 5.62 -13.00 -7.20
C LEU A 217 4.68 -12.56 -8.32
N ARG A 218 4.92 -13.05 -9.53
CA ARG A 218 4.13 -12.68 -10.72
C ARG A 218 2.68 -13.18 -10.64
N ALA A 219 2.43 -14.31 -9.97
CA ALA A 219 1.08 -14.84 -9.79
C ALA A 219 0.27 -13.93 -8.86
N ASP A 220 0.88 -13.50 -7.74
CA ASP A 220 0.26 -12.53 -6.84
C ASP A 220 0.03 -11.17 -7.52
N TYR A 221 0.95 -10.72 -8.37
CA TYR A 221 0.75 -9.50 -9.16
C TYR A 221 -0.41 -9.61 -10.16
N LEU A 222 -0.56 -10.74 -10.84
CA LEU A 222 -1.73 -10.98 -11.71
C LEU A 222 -3.04 -10.98 -10.92
N LYS A 223 -3.07 -11.49 -9.68
CA LYS A 223 -4.25 -11.40 -8.80
C LYS A 223 -4.59 -9.94 -8.46
N ILE A 224 -3.58 -9.10 -8.19
CA ILE A 224 -3.77 -7.66 -7.96
C ILE A 224 -4.36 -7.00 -9.21
N LEU A 225 -3.75 -7.18 -10.39
CA LEU A 225 -4.25 -6.58 -11.64
C LEU A 225 -5.65 -7.08 -12.02
N TRP A 226 -5.95 -8.36 -11.79
CA TRP A 226 -7.28 -8.91 -11.98
C TRP A 226 -8.31 -8.20 -11.10
N LEU A 227 -8.02 -8.10 -9.80
CA LEU A 227 -8.94 -7.46 -8.85
C LEU A 227 -9.09 -5.96 -9.14
N ASP A 228 -8.00 -5.27 -9.49
CA ASP A 228 -8.01 -3.86 -9.88
C ASP A 228 -8.86 -3.64 -11.12
N THR A 229 -8.72 -4.50 -12.14
CA THR A 229 -9.50 -4.39 -13.37
C THR A 229 -10.98 -4.69 -13.12
N LEU A 230 -11.26 -5.74 -12.34
CA LEU A 230 -12.63 -6.14 -11.97
C LEU A 230 -13.34 -5.05 -11.17
N CYS A 231 -12.66 -4.46 -10.20
CA CYS A 231 -13.21 -3.47 -9.27
C CYS A 231 -12.97 -2.02 -9.71
N PHE A 232 -12.39 -1.82 -10.89
CA PHE A 232 -12.09 -0.51 -11.45
C PHE A 232 -11.20 0.37 -10.56
N ASN A 233 -10.09 -0.18 -10.07
CA ASN A 233 -9.11 0.58 -9.32
C ASN A 233 -8.28 1.46 -10.26
N MET A 234 -8.48 2.77 -10.15
CA MET A 234 -7.88 3.75 -11.07
C MET A 234 -6.52 4.27 -10.58
N ASP A 235 -6.07 3.85 -9.39
CA ASP A 235 -4.91 4.44 -8.70
C ASP A 235 -3.90 3.38 -8.23
N ARG A 236 -3.80 2.25 -8.94
CA ARG A 236 -2.71 1.30 -8.71
C ARG A 236 -1.41 1.85 -9.30
N HIS A 237 -0.62 2.53 -8.47
CA HIS A 237 0.73 2.98 -8.80
C HIS A 237 1.80 2.21 -8.01
N THR A 238 3.08 2.42 -8.30
CA THR A 238 4.21 1.67 -7.69
C THR A 238 4.33 1.78 -6.18
N LYS A 239 3.77 2.83 -5.55
CA LYS A 239 3.66 2.92 -4.08
C LYS A 239 2.47 2.17 -3.45
N ASN A 240 1.58 1.58 -4.26
CA ASN A 240 0.39 0.84 -3.80
C ASN A 240 0.53 -0.69 -3.98
N PHE A 241 1.73 -1.19 -4.27
CA PHE A 241 2.06 -2.61 -4.15
C PHE A 241 3.54 -2.76 -3.83
N GLY A 242 4.00 -3.95 -3.47
CA GLY A 242 5.39 -4.15 -3.07
C GLY A 242 5.68 -5.54 -2.56
N LEU A 243 6.81 -5.68 -1.87
CA LEU A 243 7.38 -6.95 -1.43
C LEU A 243 7.59 -6.96 0.08
N LEU A 244 7.50 -8.16 0.67
CA LEU A 244 7.96 -8.42 2.02
C LEU A 244 9.31 -9.14 1.96
N ARG A 245 10.28 -8.65 2.73
CA ARG A 245 11.64 -9.18 2.79
C ARG A 245 12.02 -9.56 4.22
N GLU A 246 12.80 -10.63 4.34
CA GLU A 246 13.40 -11.02 5.61
C GLU A 246 14.52 -10.05 6.00
N GLN A 247 14.56 -9.65 7.27
CA GLN A 247 15.48 -8.61 7.77
C GLN A 247 16.94 -9.06 7.85
N VAL A 248 17.16 -10.34 8.15
CA VAL A 248 18.49 -10.89 8.43
C VAL A 248 19.28 -11.14 7.15
N THR A 249 18.60 -11.63 6.11
CA THR A 249 19.22 -12.05 4.84
C THR A 249 18.86 -11.15 3.66
N GLY A 250 17.77 -10.37 3.77
CA GLY A 250 17.23 -9.57 2.67
C GLY A 250 16.51 -10.40 1.61
N LYS A 251 16.27 -11.69 1.86
CA LYS A 251 15.52 -12.57 0.95
C LYS A 251 14.10 -12.02 0.76
N ILE A 252 13.67 -11.96 -0.50
CA ILE A 252 12.27 -11.69 -0.85
C ILE A 252 11.44 -12.90 -0.44
N LEU A 253 10.42 -12.67 0.38
CA LEU A 253 9.54 -13.71 0.91
C LEU A 253 8.34 -13.94 0.00
N LYS A 254 7.65 -12.84 -0.35
CA LYS A 254 6.44 -12.81 -1.18
C LYS A 254 6.06 -11.36 -1.52
N MET A 255 5.03 -11.19 -2.35
CA MET A 255 4.34 -9.90 -2.47
C MET A 255 3.70 -9.51 -1.15
N ALA A 256 3.67 -8.21 -0.86
CA ALA A 256 2.84 -7.70 0.23
C ALA A 256 1.36 -7.99 -0.07
N PRO A 257 0.52 -8.22 0.94
CA PRO A 257 -0.93 -8.33 0.74
C PRO A 257 -1.46 -7.11 -0.01
N ASN A 258 -2.49 -7.25 -0.85
CA ASN A 258 -3.08 -6.11 -1.54
C ASN A 258 -3.71 -5.11 -0.54
N TYR A 259 -3.40 -3.82 -0.70
CA TYR A 259 -3.86 -2.70 0.13
C TYR A 259 -4.10 -1.45 -0.75
N ASP A 260 -4.70 -0.40 -0.18
CA ASP A 260 -5.03 0.87 -0.86
C ASP A 260 -5.88 0.67 -2.11
N ASN A 261 -7.15 0.36 -1.87
CA ASN A 261 -8.17 0.18 -2.91
C ASN A 261 -9.26 1.27 -2.82
N ASN A 262 -8.99 2.36 -2.11
CA ASN A 262 -9.94 3.43 -1.84
C ASN A 262 -10.31 4.25 -3.08
N ILE A 263 -9.45 4.34 -4.11
CA ILE A 263 -9.76 4.99 -5.40
C ILE A 263 -10.19 3.95 -6.45
N ALA A 264 -11.18 3.15 -6.09
CA ALA A 264 -11.76 2.12 -6.94
C ALA A 264 -13.29 2.18 -6.93
N LEU A 265 -13.92 1.39 -7.80
CA LEU A 265 -15.35 1.10 -7.84
C LEU A 265 -16.22 2.38 -7.85
N ILE A 266 -16.87 2.70 -6.73
CA ILE A 266 -17.79 3.85 -6.61
C ILE A 266 -17.19 5.05 -5.87
N SER A 267 -15.89 5.01 -5.53
CA SER A 267 -15.19 6.07 -4.76
C SER A 267 -15.28 7.46 -5.39
N ARG A 268 -15.41 7.51 -6.72
CA ARG A 268 -15.61 8.73 -7.51
C ARG A 268 -17.00 8.82 -8.12
N GLY A 269 -17.96 8.10 -7.54
CA GLY A 269 -19.33 7.99 -8.00
C GLY A 269 -19.55 6.81 -8.94
N TYR A 270 -20.75 6.74 -9.50
CA TYR A 270 -21.19 5.66 -10.38
C TYR A 270 -20.78 5.98 -11.83
N SER A 271 -20.07 5.06 -12.49
CA SER A 271 -19.82 5.12 -13.92
C SER A 271 -21.14 5.09 -14.68
N LYS A 272 -21.21 5.83 -15.78
CA LYS A 272 -22.38 5.79 -16.69
C LYS A 272 -22.40 4.50 -17.51
N ASP A 273 -21.24 3.90 -17.75
CA ASP A 273 -21.11 2.64 -18.49
C ASP A 273 -21.09 1.45 -17.52
N VAL A 274 -22.28 1.06 -17.03
CA VAL A 274 -22.43 -0.15 -16.21
C VAL A 274 -22.09 -1.43 -16.98
N THR A 275 -22.17 -1.39 -18.32
CA THR A 275 -21.88 -2.53 -19.19
C THR A 275 -20.39 -2.83 -19.33
N ARG A 276 -19.53 -1.87 -18.91
CA ARG A 276 -18.06 -1.97 -18.97
C ARG A 276 -17.52 -2.16 -20.39
N SER A 277 -18.31 -1.82 -21.41
CA SER A 277 -17.96 -2.06 -22.82
C SER A 277 -16.91 -1.08 -23.36
N THR A 278 -16.79 0.08 -22.73
CA THR A 278 -15.81 1.14 -23.08
C THR A 278 -14.75 1.33 -22.00
N ASP A 279 -14.61 0.34 -21.11
CA ASP A 279 -13.77 0.45 -19.92
C ASP A 279 -12.27 0.47 -20.23
N GLY A 280 -11.60 1.54 -19.84
CA GLY A 280 -10.18 1.74 -20.08
C GLY A 280 -9.28 0.73 -19.37
N LEU A 281 -9.60 0.33 -18.13
CA LEU A 281 -8.78 -0.61 -17.36
C LEU A 281 -8.85 -2.02 -17.94
N ILE A 282 -10.03 -2.45 -18.40
CA ILE A 282 -10.16 -3.72 -19.15
C ILE A 282 -9.32 -3.68 -20.43
N ARG A 283 -9.33 -2.56 -21.15
CA ARG A 283 -8.50 -2.41 -22.35
C ARG A 283 -7.01 -2.48 -22.04
N PHE A 284 -6.53 -1.75 -21.02
CA PHE A 284 -5.11 -1.79 -20.63
C PHE A 284 -4.67 -3.18 -20.17
N PHE A 285 -5.51 -3.86 -19.38
CA PHE A 285 -5.24 -5.24 -18.96
C PHE A 285 -5.20 -6.20 -20.15
N ARG A 286 -6.09 -6.03 -21.13
CA ARG A 286 -6.08 -6.80 -22.38
C ARG A 286 -4.82 -6.56 -23.20
N GLU A 287 -4.44 -5.30 -23.41
CA GLU A 287 -3.21 -4.93 -24.12
C GLU A 287 -1.99 -5.61 -23.47
N PHE A 288 -1.86 -5.53 -22.14
CA PHE A 288 -0.83 -6.26 -21.37
C PHE A 288 -0.84 -7.78 -21.60
N VAL A 289 -2.00 -8.43 -21.47
CA VAL A 289 -2.11 -9.89 -21.59
C VAL A 289 -1.86 -10.35 -23.04
N ASP A 290 -2.29 -9.59 -24.03
CA ASP A 290 -2.09 -9.91 -25.45
C ASP A 290 -0.61 -9.72 -25.87
N GLU A 291 0.08 -8.71 -25.31
CA GLU A 291 1.49 -8.44 -25.58
C GLU A 291 2.45 -9.34 -24.78
N ASN A 292 1.99 -9.98 -23.69
CA ASN A 292 2.81 -10.81 -22.81
C ASN A 292 2.31 -12.28 -22.75
N PRO A 293 2.76 -13.16 -23.67
CA PRO A 293 2.28 -14.55 -23.75
C PRO A 293 2.51 -15.37 -22.46
N GLY A 294 3.57 -15.05 -21.71
CA GLY A 294 3.85 -15.68 -20.43
C GLY A 294 2.79 -15.35 -19.37
N ALA A 295 2.43 -14.07 -19.26
CA ALA A 295 1.34 -13.63 -18.39
C ALA A 295 0.00 -14.24 -18.82
N ARG A 296 -0.30 -14.26 -20.13
CA ARG A 296 -1.54 -14.88 -20.65
C ARG A 296 -1.67 -16.34 -20.26
N LYS A 297 -0.62 -17.12 -20.50
CA LYS A 297 -0.63 -18.55 -20.19
C LYS A 297 -0.86 -18.78 -18.69
N LEU A 298 -0.10 -18.08 -17.84
CA LEU A 298 -0.21 -18.22 -16.39
C LEU A 298 -1.60 -17.80 -15.90
N LEU A 299 -2.12 -16.67 -16.39
CA LEU A 299 -3.46 -16.19 -16.06
C LEU A 299 -4.54 -17.22 -16.43
N GLY A 300 -4.44 -17.82 -17.62
CA GLY A 300 -5.35 -18.89 -18.05
C GLY A 300 -5.29 -20.12 -17.16
N GLU A 301 -4.08 -20.56 -16.78
CA GLU A 301 -3.87 -21.69 -15.85
C GLU A 301 -4.46 -21.39 -14.45
N MET A 302 -4.25 -20.17 -13.93
CA MET A 302 -4.79 -19.75 -12.63
C MET A 302 -6.32 -19.72 -12.62
N VAL A 303 -6.95 -19.24 -13.70
CA VAL A 303 -8.42 -19.26 -13.83
C VAL A 303 -8.93 -20.70 -13.96
N GLN A 304 -8.28 -21.54 -14.77
CA GLN A 304 -8.68 -22.93 -14.97
C GLN A 304 -8.57 -23.77 -13.68
N ASN A 305 -7.53 -23.54 -12.88
CA ASN A 305 -7.28 -24.27 -11.63
C ASN A 305 -8.03 -23.68 -10.43
N GLY A 306 -8.73 -22.56 -10.60
CA GLY A 306 -9.50 -21.90 -9.54
C GLY A 306 -8.67 -21.04 -8.57
N GLU A 307 -7.41 -20.76 -8.90
CA GLU A 307 -6.57 -19.80 -8.15
C GLU A 307 -7.02 -18.35 -8.35
N ILE A 308 -7.68 -18.06 -9.47
CA ILE A 308 -8.51 -16.87 -9.69
C ILE A 308 -9.94 -17.39 -9.88
N PRO A 309 -10.76 -17.42 -8.81
CA PRO A 309 -12.10 -17.96 -8.88
C PRO A 309 -13.04 -17.03 -9.64
N ILE A 310 -14.05 -17.62 -10.29
CA ILE A 310 -15.14 -16.87 -10.91
C ILE A 310 -16.03 -16.31 -9.79
N VAL A 311 -16.16 -14.98 -9.75
CA VAL A 311 -17.04 -14.27 -8.83
C VAL A 311 -18.50 -14.55 -9.20
N THR A 312 -19.29 -15.00 -8.23
CA THR A 312 -20.72 -15.28 -8.40
C THR A 312 -21.56 -14.11 -7.87
N GLU A 313 -22.81 -13.99 -8.34
CA GLU A 313 -23.75 -13.01 -7.77
C GLU A 313 -23.95 -13.23 -6.27
N GLU A 314 -24.04 -14.48 -5.81
CA GLU A 314 -24.15 -14.81 -4.38
C GLU A 314 -22.94 -14.31 -3.59
N MET A 315 -21.72 -14.47 -4.13
CA MET A 315 -20.50 -13.95 -3.51
C MET A 315 -20.56 -12.43 -3.38
N ILE A 316 -20.96 -11.73 -4.45
CA ILE A 316 -21.08 -10.26 -4.46
C ILE A 316 -22.11 -9.80 -3.44
N LEU A 317 -23.30 -10.41 -3.43
CA LEU A 317 -24.39 -10.04 -2.51
C LEU A 317 -24.02 -10.28 -1.06
N ARG A 318 -23.33 -11.39 -0.76
CA ARG A 318 -22.80 -11.65 0.59
C ARG A 318 -21.78 -10.59 0.98
N VAL A 319 -20.77 -10.34 0.14
CA VAL A 319 -19.72 -9.34 0.41
C VAL A 319 -20.32 -7.94 0.57
N PHE A 320 -21.31 -7.58 -0.25
CA PHE A 320 -22.04 -6.32 -0.18
C PHE A 320 -22.74 -6.19 1.17
N ALA A 321 -23.57 -7.18 1.55
CA ALA A 321 -24.32 -7.14 2.80
C ALA A 321 -23.41 -7.03 4.02
N GLU A 322 -22.30 -7.76 4.05
CA GLU A 322 -21.34 -7.65 5.15
C GLU A 322 -20.64 -6.27 5.16
N THR A 323 -20.37 -5.68 3.99
CA THR A 323 -19.76 -4.34 3.85
C THR A 323 -20.71 -3.27 4.36
N ASP A 324 -21.94 -3.29 3.88
CA ASP A 324 -23.01 -2.36 4.24
C ASP A 324 -23.29 -2.38 5.74
N ALA A 325 -23.24 -3.56 6.37
CA ALA A 325 -23.40 -3.70 7.82
C ALA A 325 -22.36 -2.93 8.67
N GLN A 326 -21.19 -2.58 8.13
CA GLN A 326 -20.20 -1.74 8.81
C GLN A 326 -20.33 -0.25 8.48
N LEU A 327 -21.08 0.12 7.44
CA LEU A 327 -21.26 1.49 6.98
C LEU A 327 -22.70 1.94 7.26
N LEU A 328 -23.06 1.95 8.55
CA LEU A 328 -24.38 2.38 9.00
C LEU A 328 -24.68 3.76 8.40
N GLU A 329 -25.86 3.89 7.78
CA GLU A 329 -26.36 5.11 7.08
C GLU A 329 -25.88 5.33 5.64
N ALA A 330 -24.99 4.49 5.09
CA ALA A 330 -24.65 4.55 3.68
C ALA A 330 -25.82 4.07 2.80
N VAL A 331 -26.15 4.83 1.75
CA VAL A 331 -27.09 4.38 0.71
C VAL A 331 -26.29 4.07 -0.54
N ILE A 332 -25.85 2.82 -0.65
CA ILE A 332 -25.10 2.31 -1.80
C ILE A 332 -26.03 1.50 -2.71
N ASN A 333 -25.91 1.70 -4.03
CA ASN A 333 -26.72 1.00 -5.01
C ASN A 333 -26.16 -0.40 -5.26
N GLU A 334 -26.69 -1.38 -4.52
CA GLU A 334 -26.33 -2.81 -4.65
C GLU A 334 -26.46 -3.31 -6.09
N THR A 335 -27.58 -3.00 -6.77
CA THR A 335 -27.83 -3.44 -8.14
C THR A 335 -26.73 -2.96 -9.07
N TYR A 336 -26.31 -1.69 -8.95
CA TYR A 336 -25.19 -1.18 -9.73
C TYR A 336 -23.90 -1.95 -9.42
N VAL A 337 -23.53 -2.12 -8.14
CA VAL A 337 -22.27 -2.79 -7.77
C VAL A 337 -22.24 -4.22 -8.32
N ARG A 338 -23.35 -4.95 -8.16
CA ARG A 338 -23.51 -6.30 -8.73
C ARG A 338 -23.36 -6.30 -10.24
N GLU A 339 -24.13 -5.49 -10.96
CA GLU A 339 -24.09 -5.45 -12.42
C GLU A 339 -22.70 -5.04 -12.93
N PHE A 340 -22.07 -4.04 -12.32
CA PHE A 340 -20.77 -3.53 -12.72
C PHE A 340 -19.67 -4.59 -12.60
N ILE A 341 -19.62 -5.32 -11.47
CA ILE A 341 -18.65 -6.41 -11.27
C ILE A 341 -18.94 -7.57 -12.23
N MET A 342 -20.20 -7.99 -12.38
CA MET A 342 -20.58 -9.10 -13.26
C MET A 342 -20.28 -8.79 -14.73
N ASN A 343 -20.56 -7.58 -15.18
CA ASN A 343 -20.25 -7.13 -16.54
C ASN A 343 -18.73 -7.05 -16.75
N GLY A 344 -17.97 -6.53 -15.77
CA GLY A 344 -16.51 -6.47 -15.84
C GLY A 344 -15.89 -7.86 -15.94
N GLN A 345 -16.36 -8.81 -15.13
CA GLN A 345 -15.91 -10.20 -15.20
C GLN A 345 -16.24 -10.84 -16.55
N ALA A 346 -17.42 -10.61 -17.12
CA ALA A 346 -17.77 -11.16 -18.42
C ALA A 346 -16.79 -10.73 -19.52
N GLN A 347 -16.38 -9.45 -19.53
CA GLN A 347 -15.38 -8.92 -20.45
C GLN A 347 -13.99 -9.56 -20.24
N LEU A 348 -13.57 -9.74 -18.98
CA LEU A 348 -12.30 -10.38 -18.62
C LEU A 348 -12.26 -11.85 -19.06
N LEU A 349 -13.36 -12.59 -18.90
CA LEU A 349 -13.43 -13.99 -19.30
C LEU A 349 -13.51 -14.15 -20.82
N ASP A 350 -14.21 -13.25 -21.52
CA ASP A 350 -14.25 -13.24 -22.99
C ASP A 350 -12.85 -13.03 -23.59
N MET A 351 -12.06 -12.13 -22.98
CA MET A 351 -10.67 -11.90 -23.35
C MET A 351 -9.82 -13.18 -23.36
N LEU A 352 -10.02 -14.07 -22.37
CA LEU A 352 -9.26 -15.32 -22.25
C LEU A 352 -9.74 -16.42 -23.20
N ARG A 353 -10.96 -16.32 -23.74
CA ARG A 353 -11.55 -17.32 -24.65
C ARG A 353 -11.20 -17.09 -26.13
N ASN A 354 -10.98 -15.83 -26.53
CA ASN A 354 -10.86 -15.42 -27.93
C ASN A 354 -9.42 -15.40 -28.47
N SER A 355 -8.56 -16.32 -28.03
CA SER A 355 -7.15 -16.43 -28.47
C SER A 355 -6.73 -17.82 -28.86
#